data_AF-A0A2G1VZ27-F1
#
_entry.id   AF-A0A2G1VZ27-F1
#
_cell.length_a   1.000
_cell.length_b   1.000
_cell.length_c   1.000
_cell.angle_alpha   90.00
_cell.angle_beta   90.00
_cell.angle_gamma   90.00
#
_symmetry.space_group_name_H-M   'P 1'
#
loop_
_entity.id
_entity.type
_entity.pdbx_description
1 polymer ?
#
loop_
_entity_poly.entity_id
_entity_poly.type
_entity_poly.pdbx_seq_one_letter_code
_entity_poly.pdbx_strand_id
1 'polypeptide(L)'
;MNFPDRSRSDDMPSSDPPNHNSINQYELVDFGGGRKLERVAGRLIDRPSPAAEGLATKQNARWKVAASRFDEKEKQWNHRVEWKPGRCVECGGFRMPVAPTPYGHIGVFPEQQANWDWLRTRELPEVSSGDRPKALNLFAYTGASTMALVSAGFAVAHVDAAKQNVQSARAAAKANGWDDPPIRFLVDDAVKFTAREVRRENRYHTIVMDPPAYGHGPSGKAWRLARDVWPLIDDSLKLLEPDAFRLLITGHSPDVDQNDVQVYLADRVPRTVSPAGTLRFETGRLRLPDQFGRKLDAGFFVRVWNER
;
A
#
# COMPACT_ATOMS: atom_id res chain seq x y z
N MET A 1 31.40 58.72 -20.62
CA MET A 1 31.91 57.56 -19.86
C MET A 1 31.29 57.59 -18.46
N ASN A 2 30.81 56.42 -18.04
CA ASN A 2 30.38 55.97 -16.70
C ASN A 2 29.03 56.40 -16.10
N PHE A 3 28.22 55.34 -15.98
CA PHE A 3 26.94 55.12 -15.32
C PHE A 3 27.11 54.89 -13.79
N PRO A 4 26.00 54.84 -13.01
CA PRO A 4 26.00 55.10 -11.57
C PRO A 4 26.27 53.86 -10.70
N ASP A 5 26.74 54.11 -9.49
CA ASP A 5 26.91 53.11 -8.43
C ASP A 5 25.56 52.78 -7.77
N ARG A 6 25.18 51.50 -7.81
CA ARG A 6 24.05 50.92 -7.09
C ARG A 6 24.63 50.09 -5.95
N SER A 7 24.47 50.58 -4.73
CA SER A 7 24.67 49.82 -3.49
C SER A 7 23.81 48.56 -3.51
N ARG A 8 24.47 47.39 -3.54
CA ARG A 8 23.85 46.06 -3.40
C ARG A 8 23.48 45.82 -1.94
N SER A 9 22.22 45.53 -1.69
CA SER A 9 21.73 44.87 -0.49
C SER A 9 22.03 43.37 -0.59
N ASP A 10 22.85 42.86 0.32
CA ASP A 10 23.08 41.43 0.49
C ASP A 10 21.88 40.80 1.23
N ASP A 11 20.94 40.26 0.47
CA ASP A 11 19.90 39.36 0.99
C ASP A 11 20.50 37.97 1.20
N MET A 12 20.83 37.66 2.44
CA MET A 12 21.12 36.30 2.90
C MET A 12 19.80 35.48 2.90
N PRO A 13 19.75 34.28 2.31
CA PRO A 13 18.56 33.46 2.38
C PRO A 13 18.35 32.95 3.81
N SER A 14 17.19 33.30 4.38
CA SER A 14 16.73 32.77 5.66
C SER A 14 16.64 31.25 5.60
N SER A 15 17.48 30.57 6.37
CA SER A 15 17.37 29.13 6.58
C SER A 15 16.21 28.85 7.53
N ASP A 16 15.01 28.65 7.00
CA ASP A 16 13.93 28.05 7.76
C ASP A 16 14.41 26.69 8.30
N PRO A 17 14.16 26.37 9.58
CA PRO A 17 14.48 25.05 10.12
C PRO A 17 13.72 23.97 9.34
N PRO A 18 14.33 22.80 9.10
CA PRO A 18 13.67 21.74 8.35
C PRO A 18 12.36 21.38 9.04
N ASN A 19 11.27 21.55 8.30
CA ASN A 19 9.92 21.20 8.72
C ASN A 19 9.95 19.79 9.35
N HIS A 20 9.70 19.67 10.66
CA HIS A 20 9.82 18.43 11.44
C HIS A 20 8.97 17.28 10.86
N ASN A 21 8.02 17.60 9.97
CA ASN A 21 7.18 16.65 9.25
C ASN A 21 7.89 15.87 8.12
N SER A 22 9.02 16.34 7.59
CA SER A 22 9.70 15.67 6.46
C SER A 22 10.48 14.42 6.86
N ILE A 23 10.95 14.34 8.11
CA ILE A 23 11.81 13.24 8.57
C ILE A 23 11.03 11.91 8.60
N ASN A 24 9.74 11.94 8.93
CA ASN A 24 8.93 10.73 9.03
C ASN A 24 8.27 10.33 7.70
N GLN A 25 8.54 11.04 6.60
CA GLN A 25 8.05 10.67 5.28
C GLN A 25 8.93 9.60 4.64
N TYR A 26 8.34 8.89 3.68
CA TYR A 26 9.07 8.03 2.78
C TYR A 26 9.58 8.82 1.56
N GLU A 27 10.79 8.50 1.11
CA GLU A 27 11.37 9.04 -0.13
C GLU A 27 12.10 7.92 -0.88
N LEU A 28 11.84 7.77 -2.18
CA LEU A 28 12.74 7.02 -3.05
C LEU A 28 13.88 7.95 -3.48
N VAL A 29 15.08 7.70 -2.96
CA VAL A 29 16.25 8.57 -3.18
C VAL A 29 16.89 8.29 -4.54
N ASP A 30 17.15 7.01 -4.83
CA ASP A 30 17.79 6.58 -6.08
C ASP A 30 17.42 5.11 -6.34
N PHE A 31 17.56 4.66 -7.57
CA PHE A 31 17.41 3.26 -7.95
C PHE A 31 18.22 2.97 -9.23
N GLY A 32 18.61 1.71 -9.36
CA GLY A 32 19.43 1.20 -10.46
C GLY A 32 20.19 -0.06 -10.05
N GLY A 33 20.72 -0.80 -11.03
CA GLY A 33 21.49 -2.02 -10.80
C GLY A 33 20.77 -3.07 -9.96
N GLY A 34 19.46 -3.22 -10.15
CA GLY A 34 18.64 -4.20 -9.41
C GLY A 34 18.37 -3.80 -7.95
N ARG A 35 18.58 -2.53 -7.57
CA ARG A 35 18.44 -2.05 -6.19
C ARG A 35 17.73 -0.71 -6.12
N LYS A 36 17.23 -0.39 -4.93
CA LYS A 36 16.67 0.92 -4.57
C LYS A 36 17.25 1.45 -3.26
N LEU A 37 17.47 2.75 -3.24
CA LEU A 37 17.94 3.53 -2.11
C LEU A 37 16.78 4.39 -1.62
N GLU A 38 16.36 4.19 -0.38
CA GLU A 38 15.14 4.77 0.17
C GLU A 38 15.46 5.52 1.47
N ARG A 39 14.76 6.63 1.72
CA ARG A 39 14.71 7.24 3.04
C ARG A 39 13.41 6.83 3.71
N VAL A 40 13.53 6.20 4.87
CA VAL A 40 12.41 5.65 5.63
C VAL A 40 12.53 6.15 7.07
N ALA A 41 11.61 7.02 7.49
CA ALA A 41 11.62 7.61 8.83
C ALA A 41 13.02 8.18 9.21
N GLY A 42 13.57 8.99 8.30
CA GLY A 42 14.87 9.66 8.41
C GLY A 42 16.07 8.79 8.09
N ARG A 43 15.87 7.47 7.93
CA ARG A 43 16.97 6.51 7.74
C ARG A 43 17.15 6.14 6.27
N LEU A 44 18.38 6.27 5.78
CA LEU A 44 18.74 5.85 4.42
C LEU A 44 19.00 4.33 4.38
N ILE A 45 18.29 3.61 3.53
CA ILE A 45 18.36 2.15 3.40
C ILE A 45 18.55 1.72 1.94
N ASP A 46 19.33 0.67 1.74
CA ASP A 46 19.61 0.04 0.44
C ASP A 46 18.98 -1.36 0.39
N ARG A 47 18.09 -1.59 -0.58
CA ARG A 47 17.38 -2.87 -0.74
C ARG A 47 17.36 -3.36 -2.19
N PRO A 48 17.28 -4.69 -2.40
CA PRO A 48 16.99 -5.25 -3.73
C PRO A 48 15.67 -4.73 -4.30
N SER A 49 15.65 -4.58 -5.62
CA SER A 49 14.48 -4.22 -6.42
C SER A 49 14.68 -4.72 -7.85
N PRO A 50 14.17 -5.91 -8.22
CA PRO A 50 14.32 -6.44 -9.57
C PRO A 50 13.83 -5.50 -10.68
N ALA A 51 12.81 -4.67 -10.41
CA ALA A 51 12.32 -3.65 -11.34
C ALA A 51 13.34 -2.54 -11.66
N ALA A 52 14.45 -2.47 -10.92
CA ALA A 52 15.55 -1.54 -11.15
C ALA A 52 16.74 -2.19 -11.90
N GLU A 53 16.61 -3.45 -12.32
CA GLU A 53 17.65 -4.15 -13.10
C GLU A 53 17.86 -3.46 -14.45
N GLY A 54 19.12 -3.36 -14.89
CA GLY A 54 19.48 -2.67 -16.14
C GLY A 54 19.37 -1.14 -16.13
N LEU A 55 18.91 -0.52 -15.04
CA LEU A 55 18.83 0.93 -14.90
C LEU A 55 20.10 1.49 -14.23
N ALA A 56 20.58 2.65 -14.69
CA ALA A 56 21.74 3.32 -14.10
C ALA A 56 21.35 4.10 -12.83
N THR A 57 22.18 4.06 -11.80
CA THR A 57 22.07 4.91 -10.61
C THR A 57 22.49 6.35 -10.91
N LYS A 58 21.87 7.33 -10.23
CA LYS A 58 22.19 8.76 -10.42
C LYS A 58 22.95 9.39 -9.24
N GLN A 59 22.97 8.75 -8.07
CA GLN A 59 23.53 9.29 -6.83
C GLN A 59 24.53 8.35 -6.17
N ASN A 60 25.53 7.89 -6.91
CA ASN A 60 26.53 6.89 -6.46
C ASN A 60 27.14 7.19 -5.07
N ALA A 61 27.38 8.46 -4.74
CA ALA A 61 27.89 8.85 -3.43
C ALA A 61 26.92 8.52 -2.27
N ARG A 62 25.60 8.65 -2.48
CA ARG A 62 24.59 8.38 -1.44
C ARG A 62 24.48 6.89 -1.09
N TRP A 63 24.65 6.00 -2.05
CA TRP A 63 24.66 4.53 -1.80
C TRP A 63 25.76 4.13 -0.83
N LYS A 64 26.94 4.77 -0.95
CA LYS A 64 28.09 4.49 -0.08
C LYS A 64 27.86 4.88 1.37
N VAL A 65 26.81 5.64 1.70
CA VAL A 65 26.49 6.08 3.07
C VAL A 65 25.15 5.55 3.58
N ALA A 66 24.55 4.55 2.89
CA ALA A 66 23.35 3.88 3.38
C ALA A 66 23.57 3.34 4.80
N ALA A 67 22.65 3.65 5.71
CA ALA A 67 22.77 3.26 7.12
C ALA A 67 22.42 1.78 7.33
N SER A 68 21.51 1.24 6.50
CA SER A 68 21.19 -0.17 6.43
C SER A 68 21.26 -0.68 5.00
N ARG A 69 21.72 -1.92 4.82
CA ARG A 69 21.68 -2.62 3.55
C ARG A 69 21.18 -4.05 3.74
N PHE A 70 20.18 -4.47 2.99
CA PHE A 70 19.78 -5.88 2.96
C PHE A 70 20.64 -6.67 1.98
N ASP A 71 21.22 -7.77 2.46
CA ASP A 71 21.94 -8.76 1.67
C ASP A 71 21.00 -9.92 1.35
N GLU A 72 20.68 -10.11 0.06
CA GLU A 72 19.74 -11.12 -0.40
C GLU A 72 20.30 -12.54 -0.33
N LYS A 73 21.63 -12.70 -0.47
CA LYS A 73 22.29 -14.01 -0.44
C LYS A 73 22.30 -14.57 0.98
N GLU A 74 22.70 -13.72 1.92
CA GLU A 74 22.79 -14.06 3.34
C GLU A 74 21.45 -13.89 4.08
N LYS A 75 20.45 -13.29 3.44
CA LYS A 75 19.13 -12.94 4.02
C LYS A 75 19.24 -12.16 5.34
N GLN A 76 20.19 -11.22 5.38
CA GLN A 76 20.49 -10.46 6.59
C GLN A 76 20.61 -8.96 6.32
N TRP A 77 20.32 -8.18 7.37
CA TRP A 77 20.51 -6.74 7.36
C TRP A 77 21.89 -6.37 7.90
N ASN A 78 22.64 -5.61 7.10
CA ASN A 78 23.89 -4.99 7.51
C ASN A 78 23.63 -3.56 7.96
N HIS A 79 23.84 -3.28 9.24
CA HIS A 79 23.61 -1.97 9.85
C HIS A 79 24.93 -1.28 10.17
N ARG A 80 25.17 -0.10 9.58
CA ARG A 80 26.30 0.77 9.99
C ARG A 80 26.02 1.55 11.26
N VAL A 81 24.73 1.83 11.47
CA VAL A 81 24.18 2.47 12.67
C VAL A 81 23.06 1.57 13.17
N GLU A 82 22.94 1.35 14.46
CA GLU A 82 21.86 0.53 15.02
C GLU A 82 20.46 0.94 14.52
N TRP A 83 19.58 -0.04 14.28
CA TRP A 83 18.16 0.23 14.02
C TRP A 83 17.41 0.39 15.34
N LYS A 84 17.19 1.64 15.76
CA LYS A 84 16.35 1.93 16.93
C LYS A 84 14.87 1.57 16.67
N PRO A 85 14.17 0.92 17.61
CA PRO A 85 12.75 0.62 17.49
C PRO A 85 11.88 1.89 17.53
N GLY A 86 10.59 1.74 17.21
CA GLY A 86 9.59 2.82 17.32
C GLY A 86 9.51 3.79 16.13
N ARG A 87 10.25 3.52 15.04
CA ARG A 87 10.14 4.32 13.82
C ARG A 87 8.81 4.10 13.13
N CYS A 88 8.20 5.19 12.64
CA CYS A 88 6.99 5.14 11.84
C CYS A 88 7.16 6.00 10.58
N VAL A 89 6.50 5.59 9.50
CA VAL A 89 6.31 6.41 8.30
C VAL A 89 4.94 7.06 8.35
N GLU A 90 4.86 8.35 8.04
CA GLU A 90 3.60 9.08 7.87
C GLU A 90 2.98 8.78 6.49
N CYS A 91 1.70 8.43 6.47
CA CYS A 91 0.97 7.96 5.28
C CYS A 91 -0.22 8.86 4.92
N GLY A 92 -0.12 10.17 5.17
CA GLY A 92 -1.16 11.13 4.77
C GLY A 92 -2.38 11.16 5.70
N GLY A 93 -2.21 10.77 6.96
CA GLY A 93 -3.21 10.88 8.03
C GLY A 93 -3.42 9.62 8.87
N PHE A 94 -2.54 8.64 8.70
CA PHE A 94 -2.22 7.59 9.66
C PHE A 94 -0.71 7.33 9.54
N ARG A 95 -0.14 6.63 10.51
CA ARG A 95 1.27 6.23 10.51
C ARG A 95 1.44 4.72 10.54
N MET A 96 2.49 4.24 9.90
CA MET A 96 2.84 2.82 9.85
C MET A 96 4.18 2.56 10.56
N PRO A 97 4.22 1.68 11.58
CA PRO A 97 5.48 1.22 12.14
C PRO A 97 6.34 0.55 11.07
N VAL A 98 7.64 0.84 11.10
CA VAL A 98 8.62 0.27 10.17
C VAL A 98 9.77 -0.40 10.90
N ALA A 99 10.12 -1.60 10.47
CA ALA A 99 11.21 -2.38 11.03
C ALA A 99 11.82 -3.31 9.98
N PRO A 100 13.13 -3.61 10.04
CA PRO A 100 13.76 -4.57 9.16
C PRO A 100 13.18 -5.95 9.41
N THR A 101 12.75 -6.63 8.35
CA THR A 101 12.31 -8.03 8.42
C THR A 101 13.39 -8.97 7.86
N PRO A 102 13.38 -10.27 8.21
CA PRO A 102 14.31 -11.26 7.64
C PRO A 102 14.22 -11.40 6.11
N TYR A 103 13.19 -10.86 5.48
CA TYR A 103 12.93 -10.94 4.04
C TYR A 103 13.28 -9.65 3.28
N GLY A 104 13.91 -8.68 3.94
CA GLY A 104 14.28 -7.39 3.33
C GLY A 104 13.11 -6.41 3.18
N HIS A 105 11.90 -6.77 3.60
CA HIS A 105 10.79 -5.81 3.72
C HIS A 105 10.95 -4.95 4.97
N ILE A 106 10.24 -3.81 4.97
CA ILE A 106 10.23 -2.84 6.08
C ILE A 106 8.86 -2.70 6.77
N GLY A 107 7.85 -3.46 6.32
CA GLY A 107 6.50 -3.42 6.89
C GLY A 107 5.55 -2.41 6.25
N VAL A 108 5.94 -1.72 5.18
CA VAL A 108 5.08 -0.79 4.43
C VAL A 108 5.50 -0.76 2.95
N PHE A 109 4.54 -0.52 2.05
CA PHE A 109 4.70 -0.40 0.60
C PHE A 109 4.25 0.99 0.14
N PRO A 110 5.16 2.00 0.16
CA PRO A 110 4.81 3.41 -0.07
C PRO A 110 4.26 3.73 -1.46
N GLU A 111 4.46 2.85 -2.43
CA GLU A 111 3.85 2.92 -3.76
C GLU A 111 2.31 2.92 -3.70
N GLN A 112 1.73 2.42 -2.60
CA GLN A 112 0.30 2.36 -2.34
C GLN A 112 -0.28 3.69 -1.83
N GLN A 113 0.51 4.75 -1.63
CA GLN A 113 0.05 6.02 -1.04
C GLN A 113 -1.19 6.57 -1.74
N ALA A 114 -1.19 6.63 -3.08
CA ALA A 114 -2.34 7.11 -3.84
C ALA A 114 -3.60 6.24 -3.65
N ASN A 115 -3.44 4.94 -3.38
CA ASN A 115 -4.55 4.04 -3.05
C ASN A 115 -5.09 4.31 -1.64
N TRP A 116 -4.21 4.57 -0.68
CA TRP A 116 -4.62 4.93 0.68
C TRP A 116 -5.36 6.26 0.70
N ASP A 117 -4.90 7.24 -0.07
CA ASP A 117 -5.59 8.52 -0.25
C ASP A 117 -6.97 8.29 -0.86
N TRP A 118 -7.07 7.48 -1.94
CA TRP A 118 -8.35 7.12 -2.54
C TRP A 118 -9.32 6.42 -1.57
N LEU A 119 -8.82 5.51 -0.71
CA LEU A 119 -9.65 4.86 0.30
C LEU A 119 -10.16 5.83 1.38
N ARG A 120 -9.36 6.86 1.70
CA ARG A 120 -9.60 7.83 2.78
C ARG A 120 -10.48 9.01 2.39
N THR A 121 -10.28 9.56 1.20
CA THR A 121 -10.83 10.88 0.85
C THR A 121 -12.10 10.80 0.03
N ARG A 122 -12.47 9.61 -0.46
CA ARG A 122 -13.75 9.42 -1.14
C ARG A 122 -14.91 9.40 -0.16
N GLU A 123 -16.04 9.93 -0.62
CA GLU A 123 -17.29 9.95 0.13
C GLU A 123 -17.64 8.56 0.66
N LEU A 124 -18.14 8.54 1.90
CA LEU A 124 -18.55 7.31 2.54
C LEU A 124 -19.93 6.89 2.03
N PRO A 125 -20.16 5.59 1.85
CA PRO A 125 -21.50 5.07 1.64
C PRO A 125 -22.43 5.47 2.78
N GLU A 126 -23.64 5.89 2.45
CA GLU A 126 -24.70 6.09 3.44
C GLU A 126 -25.07 4.75 4.09
N VAL A 127 -25.14 4.76 5.42
CA VAL A 127 -25.58 3.62 6.24
C VAL A 127 -26.59 4.10 7.27
N SER A 128 -27.30 3.16 7.89
CA SER A 128 -28.26 3.50 8.95
C SER A 128 -27.60 4.29 10.08
N SER A 129 -28.35 5.19 10.71
CA SER A 129 -27.85 6.02 11.81
C SER A 129 -27.27 5.15 12.93
N GLY A 130 -25.99 5.40 13.28
CA GLY A 130 -25.26 4.65 14.29
C GLY A 130 -24.41 3.49 13.76
N ASP A 131 -24.59 3.09 12.49
CA ASP A 131 -23.76 2.07 11.84
C ASP A 131 -22.50 2.66 11.19
N ARG A 132 -21.56 1.78 10.86
CA ARG A 132 -20.37 2.10 10.04
C ARG A 132 -20.43 1.33 8.74
N PRO A 133 -20.00 1.92 7.61
CA PRO A 133 -19.83 1.16 6.38
C PRO A 133 -18.77 0.07 6.61
N LYS A 134 -19.05 -1.13 6.09
CA LYS A 134 -18.21 -2.32 6.26
C LYS A 134 -17.16 -2.40 5.16
N ALA A 135 -15.92 -2.71 5.53
CA ALA A 135 -14.85 -3.00 4.58
C ALA A 135 -14.17 -4.35 4.84
N LEU A 136 -13.66 -4.96 3.79
CA LEU A 136 -12.89 -6.20 3.81
C LEU A 136 -11.53 -5.94 3.17
N ASN A 137 -10.45 -6.21 3.90
CA ASN A 137 -9.09 -6.13 3.37
C ASN A 137 -8.50 -7.55 3.33
N LEU A 138 -8.25 -8.06 2.13
CA LEU A 138 -7.72 -9.39 1.86
C LEU A 138 -6.23 -9.31 1.51
N PHE A 139 -5.45 -10.28 2.00
CA PHE A 139 -3.98 -10.23 1.92
C PHE A 139 -3.45 -8.95 2.58
N ALA A 140 -4.01 -8.63 3.74
CA ALA A 140 -3.95 -7.30 4.31
C ALA A 140 -2.56 -6.87 4.84
N TYR A 141 -1.60 -7.80 4.91
CA TYR A 141 -0.24 -7.58 5.36
C TYR A 141 -0.19 -6.86 6.71
N THR A 142 0.67 -5.86 6.86
CA THR A 142 0.80 -5.04 8.08
C THR A 142 -0.35 -4.05 8.27
N GLY A 143 -1.33 -4.01 7.36
CA GLY A 143 -2.59 -3.31 7.58
C GLY A 143 -2.62 -1.85 7.16
N ALA A 144 -1.72 -1.36 6.28
CA ALA A 144 -1.76 0.04 5.84
C ALA A 144 -3.11 0.43 5.21
N SER A 145 -3.64 -0.39 4.30
CA SER A 145 -4.99 -0.18 3.72
C SER A 145 -6.10 -0.32 4.77
N THR A 146 -5.91 -1.15 5.80
CA THR A 146 -6.84 -1.21 6.95
C THR A 146 -6.83 0.10 7.74
N MET A 147 -5.66 0.68 8.03
CA MET A 147 -5.54 1.96 8.73
C MET A 147 -6.15 3.10 7.90
N ALA A 148 -5.95 3.08 6.57
CA ALA A 148 -6.58 4.03 5.65
C ALA A 148 -8.12 3.97 5.73
N LEU A 149 -8.70 2.77 5.67
CA LEU A 149 -10.15 2.55 5.78
C LEU A 149 -10.71 2.96 7.15
N VAL A 150 -10.04 2.60 8.25
CA VAL A 150 -10.48 2.98 9.61
C VAL A 150 -10.42 4.49 9.80
N SER A 151 -9.37 5.15 9.29
CA SER A 151 -9.26 6.61 9.31
C SER A 151 -10.42 7.29 8.55
N ALA A 152 -10.96 6.62 7.53
CA ALA A 152 -12.11 7.10 6.78
C ALA A 152 -13.44 6.82 7.50
N GLY A 153 -13.47 5.97 8.54
CA GLY A 153 -14.67 5.68 9.33
C GLY A 153 -15.24 4.26 9.18
N PHE A 154 -14.63 3.39 8.37
CA PHE A 154 -15.10 2.02 8.14
C PHE A 154 -14.93 1.10 9.36
N ALA A 155 -15.83 0.13 9.49
CA ALA A 155 -15.58 -1.09 10.26
C ALA A 155 -14.91 -2.13 9.34
N VAL A 156 -13.72 -2.63 9.70
CA VAL A 156 -12.86 -3.38 8.78
C VAL A 156 -12.64 -4.82 9.23
N ALA A 157 -12.91 -5.78 8.35
CA ALA A 157 -12.37 -7.14 8.45
C ALA A 157 -10.97 -7.18 7.82
N HIS A 158 -9.93 -7.31 8.65
CA HIS A 158 -8.54 -7.44 8.23
C HIS A 158 -8.17 -8.91 8.17
N VAL A 159 -7.84 -9.43 6.97
CA VAL A 159 -7.57 -10.85 6.73
C VAL A 159 -6.17 -11.05 6.17
N ASP A 160 -5.34 -11.77 6.90
CA ASP A 160 -4.02 -12.20 6.43
C ASP A 160 -3.70 -13.61 6.96
N ALA A 161 -3.03 -14.43 6.14
CA ALA A 161 -2.70 -15.79 6.51
C ALA A 161 -1.57 -15.87 7.56
N ALA A 162 -0.71 -14.85 7.63
CA ALA A 162 0.44 -14.83 8.53
C ALA A 162 0.09 -14.14 9.85
N LYS A 163 0.20 -14.88 10.96
CA LYS A 163 -0.04 -14.36 12.32
C LYS A 163 0.80 -13.12 12.63
N GLN A 164 2.04 -13.07 12.16
CA GLN A 164 2.96 -11.95 12.35
C GLN A 164 2.48 -10.67 11.63
N ASN A 165 1.90 -10.80 10.43
CA ASN A 165 1.32 -9.66 9.71
C ASN A 165 0.13 -9.08 10.49
N VAL A 166 -0.78 -9.94 10.96
CA VAL A 166 -1.94 -9.54 11.77
C VAL A 166 -1.50 -8.88 13.09
N GLN A 167 -0.45 -9.39 13.74
CA GLN A 167 0.13 -8.74 14.92
C GLN A 167 0.74 -7.38 14.60
N SER A 168 1.36 -7.23 13.43
CA SER A 168 1.90 -5.95 12.96
C SER A 168 0.79 -4.94 12.69
N ALA A 169 -0.35 -5.37 12.15
CA ALA A 169 -1.53 -4.52 11.97
C ALA A 169 -2.13 -4.06 13.31
N ARG A 170 -2.13 -4.90 14.35
CA ARG A 170 -2.51 -4.48 15.71
C ARG A 170 -1.53 -3.45 16.27
N ALA A 171 -0.24 -3.64 16.06
CA ALA A 171 0.77 -2.67 16.46
C ALA A 171 0.62 -1.33 15.71
N ALA A 172 0.24 -1.37 14.43
CA ALA A 172 -0.07 -0.17 13.65
C ALA A 172 -1.29 0.58 14.19
N ALA A 173 -2.37 -0.12 14.54
CA ALA A 173 -3.54 0.50 15.19
C ALA A 173 -3.16 1.19 16.51
N LYS A 174 -2.42 0.48 17.38
CA LYS A 174 -1.90 1.06 18.64
C LYS A 174 -0.99 2.26 18.38
N ALA A 175 -0.13 2.19 17.35
CA ALA A 175 0.71 3.31 16.96
C ALA A 175 -0.15 4.51 16.56
N ASN A 176 -1.34 4.35 15.97
CA ASN A 176 -2.23 5.46 15.66
C ASN A 176 -3.06 5.96 16.85
N GLY A 177 -2.81 5.44 18.07
CA GLY A 177 -3.55 5.82 19.27
C GLY A 177 -4.96 5.22 19.33
N TRP A 178 -5.22 4.14 18.58
CA TRP A 178 -6.50 3.45 18.59
C TRP A 178 -6.42 2.21 19.48
N ASP A 179 -7.00 2.30 20.67
CA ASP A 179 -7.01 1.18 21.63
C ASP A 179 -8.05 0.11 21.26
N ASP A 180 -9.23 0.54 20.80
CA ASP A 180 -10.30 -0.35 20.32
C ASP A 180 -10.90 0.15 18.98
N PRO A 181 -10.11 0.13 17.89
CA PRO A 181 -10.63 0.50 16.58
C PRO A 181 -11.64 -0.56 16.09
N PRO A 182 -12.58 -0.20 15.20
CA PRO A 182 -13.55 -1.13 14.64
C PRO A 182 -12.89 -2.08 13.60
N ILE A 183 -11.91 -2.88 14.04
CA ILE A 183 -11.13 -3.80 13.21
C ILE A 183 -11.26 -5.22 13.75
N ARG A 184 -11.75 -6.11 12.91
CA ARG A 184 -11.69 -7.56 13.14
C ARG A 184 -10.43 -8.11 12.52
N PHE A 185 -9.41 -8.35 13.34
CA PHE A 185 -8.12 -8.93 12.94
C PHE A 185 -8.21 -10.46 12.84
N LEU A 186 -8.01 -11.00 11.64
CA LEU A 186 -8.25 -12.40 11.32
C LEU A 186 -6.97 -13.03 10.73
N VAL A 187 -6.49 -14.07 11.40
CA VAL A 187 -5.43 -14.95 10.86
C VAL A 187 -6.13 -16.04 10.06
N ASP A 188 -6.28 -15.83 8.75
CA ASP A 188 -7.11 -16.70 7.90
C ASP A 188 -6.66 -16.71 6.43
N ASP A 189 -7.07 -17.73 5.70
CA ASP A 189 -6.89 -17.81 4.26
C ASP A 189 -7.93 -16.93 3.55
N ALA A 190 -7.47 -15.99 2.71
CA ALA A 190 -8.34 -15.05 2.03
C ALA A 190 -9.45 -15.75 1.21
N VAL A 191 -9.12 -16.81 0.47
CA VAL A 191 -10.09 -17.54 -0.37
C VAL A 191 -11.13 -18.25 0.48
N LYS A 192 -10.69 -19.01 1.50
CA LYS A 192 -11.62 -19.72 2.39
C LYS A 192 -12.49 -18.76 3.19
N PHE A 193 -11.91 -17.63 3.61
CA PHE A 193 -12.64 -16.59 4.32
C PHE A 193 -13.72 -15.98 3.43
N THR A 194 -13.38 -15.49 2.23
CA THR A 194 -14.35 -14.93 1.29
C THR A 194 -15.48 -15.93 0.99
N ALA A 195 -15.14 -17.19 0.71
CA ALA A 195 -16.15 -18.22 0.46
C ALA A 195 -17.08 -18.49 1.67
N ARG A 196 -16.57 -18.37 2.91
CA ARG A 196 -17.41 -18.46 4.12
C ARG A 196 -18.33 -17.26 4.27
N GLU A 197 -17.83 -16.06 3.98
CA GLU A 197 -18.64 -14.85 4.05
C GLU A 197 -19.75 -14.87 2.99
N VAL A 198 -19.51 -15.45 1.81
CA VAL A 198 -20.55 -15.66 0.78
C VAL A 198 -21.64 -16.58 1.31
N ARG A 199 -21.28 -17.71 1.94
CA ARG A 199 -22.25 -18.63 2.57
C ARG A 199 -23.03 -18.02 3.74
N ARG A 200 -22.47 -17.00 4.38
CA ARG A 200 -23.11 -16.24 5.47
C ARG A 200 -23.89 -15.04 4.97
N GLU A 201 -23.90 -14.82 3.66
CA GLU A 201 -24.58 -13.70 3.01
C GLU A 201 -24.13 -12.34 3.54
N ASN A 202 -22.88 -12.23 4.00
CA ASN A 202 -22.31 -10.95 4.41
C ASN A 202 -22.17 -10.01 3.22
N ARG A 203 -22.12 -8.71 3.51
CA ARG A 203 -21.93 -7.64 2.53
C ARG A 203 -20.94 -6.59 3.02
N TYR A 204 -20.24 -5.99 2.07
CA TYR A 204 -19.18 -5.03 2.27
C TYR A 204 -19.31 -3.90 1.26
N HIS A 205 -19.13 -2.67 1.73
CA HIS A 205 -19.15 -1.48 0.90
C HIS A 205 -17.78 -1.21 0.28
N THR A 206 -16.71 -1.76 0.87
CA THR A 206 -15.37 -1.65 0.29
C THR A 206 -14.60 -2.94 0.44
N ILE A 207 -14.07 -3.44 -0.68
CA ILE A 207 -13.15 -4.58 -0.66
C ILE A 207 -11.80 -4.12 -1.20
N VAL A 208 -10.73 -4.45 -0.48
CA VAL A 208 -9.35 -4.27 -0.91
C VAL A 208 -8.72 -5.65 -1.02
N MET A 209 -7.99 -5.89 -2.11
CA MET A 209 -7.30 -7.14 -2.35
C MET A 209 -5.90 -6.87 -2.90
N ASP A 210 -4.87 -7.36 -2.19
CA ASP A 210 -3.47 -7.27 -2.62
C ASP A 210 -2.81 -8.67 -2.68
N PRO A 211 -3.28 -9.54 -3.58
CA PRO A 211 -2.79 -10.91 -3.65
C PRO A 211 -1.33 -10.96 -4.13
N PRO A 212 -0.49 -11.82 -3.52
CA PRO A 212 0.87 -12.02 -3.99
C PRO A 212 0.88 -12.74 -5.35
N ALA A 213 1.94 -12.58 -6.14
CA ALA A 213 2.11 -13.35 -7.38
C ALA A 213 2.13 -14.86 -7.12
N TYR A 214 2.85 -15.27 -6.07
CA TYR A 214 3.01 -16.64 -5.62
C TYR A 214 2.93 -16.71 -4.10
N GLY A 215 2.35 -17.79 -3.57
CA GLY A 215 2.30 -18.01 -2.14
C GLY A 215 1.83 -19.41 -1.78
N HIS A 216 1.67 -19.64 -0.47
CA HIS A 216 1.07 -20.85 0.06
C HIS A 216 -0.04 -20.45 1.03
N GLY A 217 -1.23 -21.01 0.83
CA GLY A 217 -2.28 -20.89 1.83
C GLY A 217 -1.91 -21.63 3.12
N PRO A 218 -2.56 -21.34 4.26
CA PRO A 218 -2.31 -21.99 5.55
C PRO A 218 -2.37 -23.53 5.53
N SER A 219 -3.09 -24.12 4.58
CA SER A 219 -3.17 -25.58 4.39
C SER A 219 -2.18 -26.12 3.35
N GLY A 220 -1.14 -25.37 2.98
CA GLY A 220 -0.10 -25.76 2.04
C GLY A 220 -0.46 -25.68 0.55
N LYS A 221 -1.73 -25.36 0.21
CA LYS A 221 -2.15 -25.21 -1.20
C LYS A 221 -1.38 -24.05 -1.83
N ALA A 222 -0.71 -24.32 -2.95
CA ALA A 222 -0.01 -23.29 -3.71
C ALA A 222 -1.01 -22.28 -4.29
N TRP A 223 -0.75 -20.99 -4.05
CA TRP A 223 -1.42 -19.84 -4.64
C TRP A 223 -0.61 -19.34 -5.84
N ARG A 224 -1.28 -19.11 -6.97
CA ARG A 224 -0.72 -18.44 -8.15
C ARG A 224 -1.72 -17.40 -8.63
N LEU A 225 -1.31 -16.14 -8.70
CA LEU A 225 -2.18 -15.02 -9.07
C LEU A 225 -2.94 -15.30 -10.38
N ALA A 226 -2.22 -15.67 -11.44
CA ALA A 226 -2.78 -15.91 -12.78
C ALA A 226 -3.88 -16.99 -12.84
N ARG A 227 -3.92 -17.90 -11.85
CA ARG A 227 -4.93 -18.97 -11.78
C ARG A 227 -6.02 -18.64 -10.75
N ASP A 228 -5.61 -18.22 -9.56
CA ASP A 228 -6.48 -18.23 -8.38
C ASP A 228 -7.18 -16.90 -8.11
N VAL A 229 -6.74 -15.79 -8.75
CA VAL A 229 -7.35 -14.47 -8.51
C VAL A 229 -8.77 -14.39 -9.06
N TRP A 230 -9.07 -15.03 -10.19
CA TRP A 230 -10.37 -14.90 -10.86
C TRP A 230 -11.53 -15.47 -10.03
N PRO A 231 -11.46 -16.71 -9.51
CA PRO A 231 -12.50 -17.22 -8.63
C PRO A 231 -12.63 -16.42 -7.33
N LEU A 232 -11.52 -15.85 -6.82
CA LEU A 232 -11.56 -14.99 -5.65
C LEU A 232 -12.26 -13.65 -5.93
N ILE A 233 -12.03 -13.06 -7.11
CA ILE A 233 -12.77 -11.88 -7.57
C ILE A 233 -14.25 -12.21 -7.65
N ASP A 234 -14.63 -13.33 -8.26
CA ASP A 234 -16.03 -13.77 -8.36
C ASP A 234 -16.73 -13.87 -7.01
N ASP A 235 -16.09 -14.48 -6.02
CA ASP A 235 -16.65 -14.55 -4.67
C ASP A 235 -16.66 -13.17 -3.99
N SER A 236 -15.67 -12.33 -4.24
CA SER A 236 -15.63 -10.97 -3.70
C SER A 236 -16.74 -10.09 -4.28
N LEU A 237 -17.10 -10.25 -5.55
CA LEU A 237 -18.20 -9.51 -6.18
C LEU A 237 -19.55 -9.85 -5.54
N LYS A 238 -19.79 -11.11 -5.14
CA LYS A 238 -21.00 -11.52 -4.42
C LYS A 238 -21.12 -10.89 -3.03
N LEU A 239 -20.01 -10.38 -2.49
CA LEU A 239 -19.95 -9.73 -1.19
C LEU A 239 -20.10 -8.21 -1.27
N LEU A 240 -20.14 -7.62 -2.47
CA LEU A 240 -20.30 -6.17 -2.61
C LEU A 240 -21.73 -5.74 -2.33
N GLU A 241 -21.88 -4.63 -1.61
CA GLU A 241 -23.15 -3.91 -1.52
C GLU A 241 -23.54 -3.38 -2.90
N PRO A 242 -24.68 -3.79 -3.49
CA PRO A 242 -25.04 -3.41 -4.87
C PRO A 242 -25.11 -1.90 -5.11
N ASP A 243 -25.54 -1.21 -4.07
CA ASP A 243 -25.96 0.18 -4.12
C ASP A 243 -24.83 1.20 -3.98
N ALA A 244 -23.76 0.85 -3.27
CA ALA A 244 -22.66 1.75 -2.97
C ALA A 244 -21.39 0.95 -2.60
N PHE A 245 -20.70 0.44 -3.63
CA PHE A 245 -19.46 -0.31 -3.45
C PHE A 245 -18.23 0.37 -4.03
N ARG A 246 -17.09 0.00 -3.45
CA ARG A 246 -15.74 0.29 -3.94
C ARG A 246 -14.93 -1.00 -3.89
N LEU A 247 -14.18 -1.30 -4.94
CA LEU A 247 -13.27 -2.45 -5.00
C LEU A 247 -11.91 -1.95 -5.50
N LEU A 248 -10.87 -2.26 -4.73
CA LEU A 248 -9.48 -2.02 -5.09
C LEU A 248 -8.76 -3.36 -5.19
N ILE A 249 -8.15 -3.62 -6.35
CA ILE A 249 -7.26 -4.75 -6.57
C ILE A 249 -5.90 -4.19 -6.93
N THR A 250 -4.85 -4.64 -6.25
CA THR A 250 -3.46 -4.35 -6.59
C THR A 250 -2.72 -5.63 -6.90
N GLY A 251 -1.58 -5.52 -7.57
CA GLY A 251 -0.82 -6.71 -7.91
C GLY A 251 0.58 -6.40 -8.40
N HIS A 252 1.48 -7.35 -8.13
CA HIS A 252 2.88 -7.30 -8.51
C HIS A 252 3.22 -8.59 -9.25
N SER A 253 2.79 -8.73 -10.51
CA SER A 253 3.03 -9.92 -11.33
C SER A 253 3.32 -9.52 -12.78
N PRO A 254 4.19 -10.26 -13.49
CA PRO A 254 4.31 -10.15 -14.94
C PRO A 254 3.18 -10.88 -15.69
N ASP A 255 2.51 -11.84 -15.05
CA ASP A 255 1.55 -12.75 -15.71
C ASP A 255 0.11 -12.21 -15.77
N VAL A 256 -0.21 -11.21 -14.95
CA VAL A 256 -1.52 -10.55 -14.88
C VAL A 256 -1.28 -9.07 -14.72
N ASP A 257 -1.94 -8.25 -15.53
CA ASP A 257 -1.86 -6.80 -15.45
C ASP A 257 -3.20 -6.12 -15.16
N GLN A 258 -3.18 -4.78 -15.09
CA GLN A 258 -4.37 -3.98 -14.84
C GLN A 258 -5.44 -4.11 -15.93
N ASN A 259 -5.07 -4.38 -17.18
CA ASN A 259 -6.01 -4.50 -18.28
C ASN A 259 -6.76 -5.83 -18.20
N ASP A 260 -6.08 -6.92 -17.87
CA ASP A 260 -6.73 -8.23 -17.65
C ASP A 260 -7.80 -8.13 -16.56
N VAL A 261 -7.45 -7.52 -15.42
CA VAL A 261 -8.36 -7.33 -14.28
C VAL A 261 -9.50 -6.37 -14.64
N GLN A 262 -9.22 -5.28 -15.35
CA GLN A 262 -10.26 -4.33 -15.78
C GLN A 262 -11.28 -4.98 -16.72
N VAL A 263 -10.81 -5.71 -17.75
CA VAL A 263 -11.68 -6.42 -18.71
C VAL A 263 -12.54 -7.44 -17.98
N TYR A 264 -11.94 -8.21 -17.06
CA TYR A 264 -12.66 -9.18 -16.25
C TYR A 264 -13.75 -8.53 -15.40
N LEU A 265 -13.43 -7.45 -14.68
CA LEU A 265 -14.41 -6.74 -13.85
C LEU A 265 -15.52 -6.08 -14.67
N ALA A 266 -15.21 -5.53 -15.85
CA ALA A 266 -16.20 -4.91 -16.73
C ALA A 266 -17.27 -5.90 -17.20
N ASP A 267 -16.92 -7.17 -17.44
CA ASP A 267 -17.90 -8.22 -17.76
C ASP A 267 -18.64 -8.73 -16.51
N ARG A 268 -17.92 -8.94 -15.39
CA ARG A 268 -18.47 -9.68 -14.24
C ARG A 268 -19.31 -8.82 -13.29
N VAL A 269 -18.97 -7.54 -13.13
CA VAL A 269 -19.68 -6.65 -12.19
C VAL A 269 -21.16 -6.48 -12.56
N PRO A 270 -21.54 -6.15 -13.82
CA PRO A 270 -22.96 -5.98 -14.17
C PRO A 270 -23.80 -7.26 -13.96
N ARG A 271 -23.19 -8.43 -14.20
CA ARG A 271 -23.84 -9.74 -14.09
C ARG A 271 -24.00 -10.24 -12.64
N THR A 272 -23.12 -9.80 -11.74
CA THR A 272 -23.05 -10.33 -10.37
C THR A 272 -23.65 -9.36 -9.36
N VAL A 273 -23.35 -8.07 -9.51
CA VAL A 273 -23.74 -7.02 -8.56
C VAL A 273 -24.95 -6.25 -9.05
N SER A 274 -25.09 -6.09 -10.38
CA SER A 274 -26.14 -5.30 -11.03
C SER A 274 -26.27 -3.89 -10.41
N PRO A 275 -25.20 -3.06 -10.47
CA PRO A 275 -25.17 -1.77 -9.81
C PRO A 275 -26.28 -0.85 -10.31
N ALA A 276 -26.91 -0.12 -9.39
CA ALA A 276 -27.94 0.86 -9.72
C ALA A 276 -27.39 2.15 -10.35
N GLY A 277 -26.10 2.46 -10.16
CA GLY A 277 -25.45 3.68 -10.62
C GLY A 277 -24.50 3.44 -11.81
N THR A 278 -23.65 4.43 -12.08
CA THR A 278 -22.64 4.36 -13.14
C THR A 278 -21.39 3.65 -12.64
N LEU A 279 -21.02 2.56 -13.31
CA LEU A 279 -19.78 1.86 -13.03
C LEU A 279 -18.57 2.67 -13.52
N ARG A 280 -17.66 2.99 -12.61
CA ARG A 280 -16.43 3.74 -12.91
C ARG A 280 -15.19 2.92 -12.67
N PHE A 281 -14.17 3.17 -13.48
CA PHE A 281 -12.87 2.53 -13.37
C PHE A 281 -11.75 3.57 -13.31
N GLU A 282 -10.75 3.31 -12.49
CA GLU A 282 -9.47 3.99 -12.51
C GLU A 282 -8.38 2.93 -12.39
N THR A 283 -7.52 2.82 -13.40
CA THR A 283 -6.51 1.76 -13.48
C THR A 283 -5.17 2.34 -13.88
N GLY A 284 -4.08 1.68 -13.49
CA GLY A 284 -2.75 2.16 -13.83
C GLY A 284 -1.62 1.41 -13.17
N ARG A 285 -0.41 1.93 -13.34
CA ARG A 285 0.81 1.42 -12.70
C ARG A 285 1.07 2.12 -11.39
N LEU A 286 1.41 1.34 -10.37
CA LEU A 286 1.99 1.84 -9.13
C LEU A 286 3.45 2.20 -9.41
N ARG A 287 3.82 3.45 -9.14
CA ARG A 287 5.15 3.98 -9.46
C ARG A 287 5.66 4.85 -8.33
N LEU A 288 6.93 4.66 -7.99
CA LEU A 288 7.64 5.49 -7.03
C LEU A 288 8.54 6.48 -7.79
N PRO A 289 8.26 7.80 -7.71
CA PRO A 289 9.15 8.79 -8.29
C PRO A 289 10.39 8.98 -7.41
N ASP A 290 11.56 9.15 -8.04
CA ASP A 290 12.74 9.71 -7.38
C ASP A 290 12.77 11.25 -7.51
N GLN A 291 13.71 11.89 -6.81
CA GLN A 291 13.89 13.35 -6.84
C GLN A 291 14.26 13.91 -8.25
N PHE A 292 14.60 13.06 -9.22
CA PHE A 292 14.92 13.44 -10.60
C PHE A 292 13.76 13.14 -11.57
N GLY A 293 12.59 12.77 -11.06
CA GLY A 293 11.41 12.45 -11.86
C GLY A 293 11.44 11.09 -12.55
N ARG A 294 12.46 10.25 -12.31
CA ARG A 294 12.43 8.86 -12.77
C ARG A 294 11.42 8.09 -11.94
N LYS A 295 10.76 7.11 -12.55
CA LYS A 295 9.70 6.33 -11.91
C LYS A 295 10.09 4.86 -11.85
N LEU A 296 10.23 4.33 -10.64
CA LEU A 296 10.41 2.90 -10.42
C LEU A 296 9.04 2.22 -10.46
N ASP A 297 8.88 1.23 -11.33
CA ASP A 297 7.64 0.45 -11.42
C ASP A 297 7.51 -0.48 -10.21
N ALA A 298 6.31 -0.51 -9.64
CA ALA A 298 5.99 -1.26 -8.44
C ALA A 298 4.63 -1.95 -8.60
N GLY A 299 4.32 -2.50 -9.78
CA GLY A 299 3.07 -3.22 -10.01
C GLY A 299 1.93 -2.35 -10.50
N PHE A 300 0.69 -2.79 -10.27
CA PHE A 300 -0.51 -2.16 -10.82
C PHE A 300 -1.62 -2.01 -9.78
N PHE A 301 -2.60 -1.17 -10.14
CA PHE A 301 -3.86 -1.07 -9.42
C PHE A 301 -5.04 -1.02 -10.38
N VAL A 302 -6.18 -1.54 -9.92
CA VAL A 302 -7.50 -1.41 -10.53
C VAL A 302 -8.48 -1.02 -9.44
N ARG A 303 -9.08 0.16 -9.57
CA ARG A 303 -10.17 0.64 -8.74
C ARG A 303 -11.44 0.60 -9.56
N VAL A 304 -12.49 0.02 -9.00
CA VAL A 304 -13.84 0.05 -9.55
C VAL A 304 -14.82 0.48 -8.47
N TRP A 305 -15.76 1.36 -8.80
CA TRP A 305 -16.80 1.78 -7.85
C TRP A 305 -18.10 2.06 -8.57
N ASN A 306 -19.20 1.94 -7.82
CA ASN A 306 -20.51 2.38 -8.26
C ASN A 306 -20.69 3.86 -7.87
N GLU A 307 -20.82 4.74 -8.86
CA GLU A 307 -21.08 6.18 -8.68
C GLU A 307 -22.58 6.43 -8.86
N ARG A 308 -23.21 6.99 -7.83
CA ARG A 308 -24.62 7.41 -7.88
C ARG A 308 -24.73 8.82 -8.43
#